data_AF-A0A9P1IP24-F1
#
_entry.id   AF-A0A9P1IP24-F1
#
_cell.length_a   1.000
_cell.length_b   1.000
_cell.length_c   1.000
_cell.angle_alpha   90.00
_cell.angle_beta   90.00
_cell.angle_gamma   90.00
#
_symmetry.space_group_name_H-M   'P 1'
#
loop_
_entity.id
_entity.type
_entity.pdbx_description
1 polymer ?
#
loop_
_entity_poly.entity_id
_entity_poly.type
_entity_poly.pdbx_seq_one_letter_code
_entity_poly.pdbx_strand_id
1 'polypeptide(L)'
;MTFDGFFVLHQFCYIIKPYSIADCPQDDESREFPSDLQEMIETSCIDKSVQPIVRNICGKLLADGQGVAQVETKLSIFISMAPLMDGNHHMEDIKYQTNLKRSLIEEVLETFQLVIAKFLRPDFVAE
;
A
#
# COMPACT_ATOMS: atom_id res chain seq x y z
N MET A 1 -1.83 3.06 -44.13
CA MET A 1 -2.31 3.76 -42.93
C MET A 1 -1.39 3.37 -41.79
N THR A 2 -0.45 4.23 -41.45
CA THR A 2 0.34 4.12 -40.22
C THR A 2 -0.57 4.55 -39.07
N PHE A 3 -0.80 3.65 -38.11
CA PHE A 3 -1.43 3.99 -36.84
C PHE A 3 -0.36 4.64 -35.97
N ASP A 4 -0.34 5.97 -35.89
CA ASP A 4 0.44 6.71 -34.89
C ASP A 4 -0.35 6.73 -33.58
N GLY A 5 -0.43 5.57 -32.93
CA GLY A 5 -0.93 5.47 -31.55
C GLY A 5 0.22 5.68 -30.57
N PHE A 6 0.08 6.63 -29.64
CA PHE A 6 1.02 6.78 -28.53
C PHE A 6 0.64 5.81 -27.40
N PHE A 7 1.59 4.96 -26.98
CA PHE A 7 1.43 4.13 -25.79
C PHE A 7 1.75 4.97 -24.55
N VAL A 8 0.78 5.11 -23.66
CA VAL A 8 1.00 5.67 -22.32
C VAL A 8 1.01 4.53 -21.31
N LEU A 9 2.10 4.42 -20.54
CA LEU A 9 2.21 3.43 -19.47
C LEU A 9 1.55 3.98 -18.21
N HIS A 10 0.50 3.32 -17.75
CA HIS A 10 -0.14 3.62 -16.49
C HIS A 10 0.34 2.65 -15.40
N GLN A 11 0.64 3.19 -14.22
CA GLN A 11 1.06 2.40 -13.07
C GLN A 11 -0.15 1.97 -12.25
N PHE A 12 -0.32 0.66 -12.11
CA PHE A 12 -1.35 0.03 -11.29
C PHE A 12 -0.71 -0.57 -10.04
N CYS A 13 -1.43 -0.50 -8.91
CA CYS A 13 -1.00 -1.03 -7.62
C CYS A 13 -1.90 -2.19 -7.21
N TYR A 14 -1.30 -3.23 -6.64
CA TYR A 14 -1.99 -4.41 -6.14
C TYR A 14 -1.54 -4.69 -4.72
N ILE A 15 -2.48 -5.00 -3.82
CA ILE A 15 -2.14 -5.64 -2.55
C ILE A 15 -1.96 -7.13 -2.81
N ILE A 16 -0.74 -7.64 -2.65
CA ILE A 16 -0.40 -9.04 -2.87
C ILE A 16 0.39 -9.55 -1.68
N LYS A 17 0.13 -10.79 -1.28
CA LYS A 17 0.99 -11.49 -0.32
C LYS A 17 2.43 -11.56 -0.89
N PRO A 18 3.45 -11.16 -0.13
CA PRO A 18 4.84 -11.28 -0.55
C PRO A 18 5.16 -12.73 -0.91
N TYR A 19 5.92 -12.89 -1.99
CA TYR A 19 6.32 -14.19 -2.51
C TYR A 19 7.29 -14.92 -1.56
N SER A 20 8.06 -14.16 -0.77
CA SER A 20 8.98 -14.68 0.23
C SER A 20 8.70 -14.06 1.60
N ILE A 21 8.48 -14.91 2.59
CA ILE A 21 8.30 -14.49 4.00
C ILE A 21 9.66 -14.13 4.63
N ALA A 22 10.78 -14.53 4.01
CA ALA A 22 12.13 -14.28 4.53
C ALA A 22 12.48 -12.79 4.61
N ASP A 23 11.88 -11.96 3.75
CA ASP A 23 12.08 -10.51 3.72
C ASP A 23 11.01 -9.74 4.52
N CYS A 24 10.05 -10.45 5.12
CA CYS A 24 9.06 -9.83 5.99
C CYS A 24 9.71 -9.48 7.33
N PRO A 25 9.47 -8.26 7.87
CA PRO A 25 9.85 -7.96 9.24
C PRO A 25 9.24 -9.03 10.15
N GLN A 26 10.04 -9.57 11.05
CA GLN A 26 9.50 -10.43 12.10
C GLN A 26 8.90 -9.55 13.17
N ASP A 27 7.74 -9.95 13.69
CA ASP A 27 7.19 -9.29 14.88
C ASP A 27 8.17 -9.52 16.02
N ASP A 28 8.61 -8.44 16.66
CA ASP A 28 9.39 -8.56 17.89
C ASP A 28 8.36 -8.78 19.01
N GLU A 29 8.08 -10.05 19.32
CA GLU A 29 7.08 -10.46 20.32
C GLU A 29 7.30 -9.78 21.70
N SER A 30 8.48 -9.22 21.92
CA SER A 30 8.89 -8.49 23.11
C SER A 30 8.26 -7.09 23.24
N ARG A 31 7.69 -6.54 22.17
CA ARG A 31 7.22 -5.14 22.14
C ARG A 31 5.69 -5.11 22.08
N GLU A 32 5.06 -4.43 23.04
CA GLU A 32 3.61 -4.24 23.04
C GLU A 32 3.19 -3.47 21.77
N PHE A 33 2.41 -4.13 20.91
CA PHE A 33 1.79 -3.50 19.76
C PHE A 33 0.53 -2.76 20.23
N PRO A 34 0.36 -1.46 19.90
CA PRO A 34 -0.80 -0.69 20.33
C PRO A 34 -2.12 -1.35 19.92
N SER A 35 -3.07 -1.48 20.85
CA SER A 35 -4.39 -2.08 20.61
C SER A 35 -5.15 -1.40 19.48
N ASP A 36 -5.04 -0.08 19.39
CA ASP A 36 -5.80 0.72 18.43
C ASP A 36 -5.32 0.43 16.99
N LEU A 37 -4.01 0.27 16.81
CA LEU A 37 -3.43 -0.14 15.53
C LEU A 37 -3.82 -1.58 15.16
N GLN A 38 -3.89 -2.47 16.17
CA GLN A 38 -4.31 -3.85 15.96
C GLN A 38 -5.75 -3.90 15.46
N GLU A 39 -6.65 -3.19 16.13
CA GLU A 39 -8.06 -3.11 15.78
C GLU A 39 -8.25 -2.51 14.37
N MET A 40 -7.50 -1.45 14.03
CA MET A 40 -7.53 -0.88 12.67
C MET A 40 -7.15 -1.90 11.60
N ILE A 41 -6.15 -2.75 11.83
CA ILE A 41 -5.74 -3.78 10.87
C ILE A 41 -6.81 -4.88 10.76
N GLU A 42 -7.31 -5.37 11.89
CA GLU A 42 -8.28 -6.47 11.94
C GLU A 42 -9.64 -6.09 11.33
N THR A 43 -10.06 -4.83 11.50
CA THR A 43 -11.33 -4.29 10.96
C THR A 43 -11.20 -3.76 9.52
N SER A 44 -9.99 -3.70 8.98
CA SER A 44 -9.74 -3.20 7.63
C SER A 44 -10.27 -4.12 6.52
N CYS A 45 -10.36 -3.58 5.31
CA CYS A 45 -10.65 -4.34 4.10
C CYS A 45 -9.43 -5.13 3.54
N ILE A 46 -8.29 -5.10 4.23
CA ILE A 46 -7.07 -5.81 3.82
C ILE A 46 -7.28 -7.32 4.01
N ASP A 47 -6.83 -8.11 3.03
CA ASP A 47 -6.92 -9.56 3.09
C ASP A 47 -6.24 -10.13 4.35
N LYS A 48 -6.88 -11.11 4.99
CA LYS A 48 -6.40 -11.72 6.24
C LYS A 48 -5.03 -12.38 6.11
N SER A 49 -4.62 -12.78 4.91
CA SER A 49 -3.27 -13.30 4.68
C SER A 49 -2.19 -12.22 4.63
N VAL A 50 -2.58 -10.96 4.43
CA VAL A 50 -1.70 -9.79 4.34
C VAL A 50 -1.66 -9.01 5.66
N GLN A 51 -2.75 -9.00 6.43
CA GLN A 51 -2.84 -8.33 7.74
C GLN A 51 -1.65 -8.56 8.68
N PRO A 52 -1.13 -9.80 8.87
CA PRO A 52 0.03 -10.03 9.74
C PRO A 52 1.29 -9.30 9.28
N ILE A 53 1.48 -9.17 7.96
CA ILE A 53 2.66 -8.50 7.41
C ILE A 53 2.53 -6.99 7.57
N VAL A 54 1.33 -6.45 7.38
CA VAL A 54 1.04 -5.02 7.66
C VAL A 54 1.32 -4.70 9.12
N ARG A 55 0.87 -5.56 10.04
CA ARG A 55 1.20 -5.46 11.47
C ARG A 55 2.71 -5.43 11.70
N ASN A 56 3.46 -6.35 11.10
CA ASN A 56 4.91 -6.40 11.27
C ASN A 56 5.61 -5.16 10.71
N ILE A 57 5.13 -4.60 9.59
CA ILE A 57 5.64 -3.34 9.04
C ILE A 57 5.39 -2.21 10.04
N CYS A 58 4.16 -2.08 10.57
CA CYS A 58 3.84 -1.10 11.59
C CYS A 58 4.70 -1.28 12.86
N GLY A 59 4.90 -2.51 13.32
CA GLY A 59 5.77 -2.84 14.45
C GLY A 59 7.21 -2.41 14.21
N LYS A 60 7.74 -2.63 13.01
CA LYS A 60 9.07 -2.15 12.61
C LYS A 60 9.16 -0.63 12.60
N LEU A 61 8.16 0.09 12.09
CA LEU A 61 8.16 1.57 12.11
C LEU A 61 8.18 2.13 13.53
N LEU A 62 7.40 1.53 14.43
CA LEU A 62 7.44 1.84 15.87
C LEU A 62 8.82 1.51 16.46
N ALA A 63 9.45 0.43 15.98
CA ALA A 63 10.77 0.02 16.42
C ALA A 63 11.88 0.99 16.01
N ASP A 64 11.78 1.53 14.80
CA ASP A 64 12.67 2.53 14.23
C ASP A 64 12.46 3.93 14.85
N GLY A 65 11.57 4.06 15.84
CA GLY A 65 11.36 5.27 16.63
C GLY A 65 10.27 6.21 16.08
N GLN A 66 9.45 5.76 15.12
CA GLN A 66 8.27 6.52 14.72
C GLN A 66 7.23 6.52 15.84
N GLY A 67 6.63 7.69 16.08
CA GLY A 67 5.54 7.81 17.06
C GLY A 67 4.27 7.09 16.60
N VAL A 68 3.49 6.60 17.55
CA VAL A 68 2.23 5.86 17.28
C VAL A 68 1.31 6.63 16.34
N ALA A 69 1.10 7.93 16.57
CA ALA A 69 0.25 8.77 15.72
C ALA A 69 0.75 8.86 14.25
N GLN A 70 2.06 8.80 14.02
CA GLN A 70 2.62 8.80 12.66
C GLN A 70 2.34 7.47 11.95
N VAL A 71 2.52 6.36 12.67
CA VAL A 71 2.23 5.01 12.14
C VAL A 71 0.73 4.85 11.89
N GLU A 72 -0.11 5.33 12.80
CA GLU A 72 -1.58 5.35 12.67
C GLU A 72 -2.02 6.13 11.42
N THR A 73 -1.46 7.32 11.20
CA THR A 73 -1.75 8.14 10.02
C THR A 73 -1.40 7.40 8.74
N LYS A 74 -0.21 6.78 8.68
CA LYS A 74 0.24 6.00 7.51
C LYS A 74 -0.65 4.78 7.27
N LEU A 75 -1.01 4.07 8.34
CA LEU A 75 -1.88 2.90 8.28
C LEU A 75 -3.30 3.26 7.82
N SER A 76 -3.86 4.35 8.35
CA SER A 76 -5.18 4.86 7.94
C SER A 76 -5.24 5.19 6.45
N ILE A 77 -4.22 5.91 5.95
CA ILE A 77 -4.10 6.21 4.52
C ILE A 77 -3.99 4.92 3.71
N PHE A 78 -3.15 3.97 4.12
CA PHE A 78 -3.02 2.68 3.45
C PHE A 78 -4.34 1.91 3.38
N ILE A 79 -5.08 1.81 4.50
CA ILE A 79 -6.39 1.17 4.56
C ILE A 79 -7.40 1.87 3.64
N SER A 80 -7.40 3.20 3.59
CA SER A 80 -8.30 3.94 2.70
C SER A 80 -7.99 3.72 1.21
N MET A 81 -6.73 3.47 0.86
CA MET A 81 -6.30 3.19 -0.51
C MET A 81 -6.53 1.73 -0.91
N ALA A 82 -6.55 0.80 0.06
CA ALA A 82 -6.60 -0.64 -0.19
C ALA A 82 -7.72 -1.09 -1.15
N PRO A 83 -8.97 -0.57 -1.11
CA PRO A 83 -10.01 -0.93 -2.06
C PRO A 83 -9.69 -0.57 -3.52
N LEU A 84 -8.81 0.42 -3.73
CA LEU A 84 -8.40 0.89 -5.05
C LEU A 84 -7.17 0.15 -5.58
N MET A 85 -6.57 -0.73 -4.75
CA MET A 85 -5.36 -1.49 -5.08
C MET A 85 -5.69 -2.92 -5.49
N ASP A 86 -6.72 -3.05 -6.33
CA ASP A 86 -7.21 -4.29 -6.93
C ASP A 86 -6.78 -4.45 -8.40
N GLY A 87 -6.10 -3.44 -8.94
CA GLY A 87 -5.68 -3.40 -10.33
C GLY A 87 -6.65 -2.82 -11.33
N ASN A 88 -7.79 -2.31 -10.87
CA ASN A 88 -8.76 -1.60 -11.70
C ASN A 88 -8.52 -0.09 -11.72
N HIS A 89 -7.69 0.42 -10.80
CA HIS A 89 -7.39 1.84 -10.65
C HIS A 89 -5.91 2.08 -10.88
N HIS A 90 -5.57 3.03 -11.76
CA HIS A 90 -4.19 3.49 -11.89
C HIS A 90 -3.88 4.55 -10.83
N MET A 91 -2.59 4.88 -10.66
CA MET A 91 -2.14 5.82 -9.63
C MET A 91 -2.92 7.15 -9.59
N GLU A 92 -3.23 7.73 -10.76
CA GLU A 92 -3.96 9.00 -10.80
C GLU A 92 -5.43 8.87 -10.34
N ASP A 93 -6.05 7.70 -10.45
CA ASP A 93 -7.41 7.46 -9.93
C ASP A 93 -7.39 7.39 -8.41
N ILE A 94 -6.39 6.68 -7.85
CA ILE A 94 -6.19 6.60 -6.41
C ILE A 94 -6.01 8.00 -5.84
N LYS A 95 -5.20 8.83 -6.49
CA LYS A 95 -4.98 10.23 -6.11
C LYS A 95 -6.27 11.05 -6.20
N TYR A 96 -7.05 10.90 -7.28
CA TYR A 96 -8.30 11.64 -7.45
C TYR A 96 -9.34 11.26 -6.39
N GLN A 97 -9.52 9.97 -6.12
CA GLN A 97 -10.52 9.47 -5.18
C GLN A 97 -10.16 9.73 -3.71
N THR A 98 -8.86 9.72 -3.37
CA THR A 98 -8.41 9.99 -1.99
C THR A 98 -8.22 11.46 -1.67
N ASN A 99 -8.12 12.32 -2.71
CA ASN A 99 -7.80 13.75 -2.57
C ASN A 99 -6.51 14.01 -1.77
N LEU A 100 -5.57 13.05 -1.77
CA LEU A 100 -4.29 13.14 -1.08
C LEU A 100 -3.19 13.70 -1.99
N LYS A 101 -2.16 14.29 -1.37
CA LYS A 101 -0.96 14.72 -2.09
C LYS A 101 -0.21 13.50 -2.64
N ARG A 102 0.27 13.60 -3.88
CA ARG A 102 1.05 12.55 -4.54
C ARG A 102 2.25 12.08 -3.70
N SER A 103 2.99 13.00 -3.09
CA SER A 103 4.13 12.68 -2.24
C SER A 103 3.76 11.80 -1.04
N LEU A 104 2.58 12.04 -0.45
CA LEU A 104 2.09 11.27 0.69
C LEU A 104 1.65 9.86 0.27
N ILE A 105 1.01 9.76 -0.90
CA ILE A 105 0.66 8.45 -1.49
C ILE A 105 1.96 7.66 -1.74
N GLU A 106 2.93 8.25 -2.45
CA GLU A 106 4.20 7.60 -2.76
C GLU A 106 4.95 7.15 -1.49
N GLU A 107 4.98 7.99 -0.45
CA GLU A 107 5.58 7.66 0.85
C GLU A 107 4.90 6.46 1.53
N VAL A 108 3.57 6.41 1.51
CA VAL A 108 2.81 5.27 2.07
C VAL A 108 3.04 4.01 1.24
N LEU A 109 3.06 4.11 -0.09
CA LEU A 109 3.36 2.98 -0.96
C LEU A 109 4.77 2.44 -0.77
N GLU A 110 5.74 3.30 -0.49
CA GLU A 110 7.12 2.90 -0.17
C GLU A 110 7.19 2.23 1.21
N THR A 111 6.45 2.75 2.18
CA THR A 111 6.35 2.18 3.54
C THR A 111 5.81 0.75 3.50
N PHE A 112 4.76 0.50 2.73
CA PHE A 112 4.09 -0.82 2.63
C PHE A 112 4.52 -1.62 1.38
N GLN A 113 5.67 -1.29 0.77
CA GLN A 113 6.09 -1.88 -0.51
C GLN A 113 6.17 -3.42 -0.50
N LEU A 114 6.41 -4.04 0.67
CA LEU A 114 6.48 -5.50 0.80
C LEU A 114 5.15 -6.21 0.48
N VAL A 115 4.02 -5.52 0.62
CA VAL A 115 2.69 -6.06 0.32
C VAL A 115 2.08 -5.41 -0.93
N ILE A 116 2.85 -4.58 -1.63
CA ILE A 116 2.38 -3.84 -2.81
C ILE A 116 3.19 -4.28 -4.03
N ALA A 117 2.48 -4.79 -5.05
CA ALA A 117 3.06 -4.98 -6.36
C ALA A 117 2.64 -3.83 -7.29
N LYS A 118 3.60 -3.30 -8.04
CA LYS A 118 3.38 -2.25 -9.05
C LYS A 118 3.57 -2.85 -10.43
N PHE A 119 2.58 -2.68 -11.31
CA PHE A 119 2.67 -3.11 -12.70
C PHE A 119 2.42 -1.93 -13.63
N LEU A 120 3.22 -1.85 -14.69
CA LEU A 120 2.98 -0.92 -15.79
C LEU A 120 2.14 -1.64 -16.83
N ARG A 121 0.98 -1.06 -17.17
CA ARG A 121 0.15 -1.56 -18.26
C ARG A 121 0.12 -0.52 -19.37
N PRO A 122 0.34 -0.92 -20.64
CA PRO A 122 0.12 -0.04 -21.76
C PRO A 122 -1.37 0.22 -21.90
N ASP A 123 -1.75 1.49 -21.90
CA ASP A 123 -3.08 1.91 -22.33
C ASP A 123 -2.99 2.56 -23.72
N PHE A 124 -3.95 2.24 -24.57
CA PHE A 124 -3.95 2.71 -25.95
C PHE A 124 -4.76 4.00 -26.01
N VAL A 125 -4.07 5.13 -26.12
CA VAL A 125 -4.72 6.41 -26.39
C VAL A 125 -4.92 6.50 -27.90
N ALA A 126 -6.12 6.13 -28.36
CA ALA A 126 -6.55 6.45 -29.71
C ALA A 126 -6.98 7.92 -29.72
N GLU A 127 -6.22 8.79 -30.41
CA GLU A 127 -6.74 10.08 -30.87
C GLU A 127 -7.69 9.90 -32.07
#